data_AF-A0A1M3CR59-F1
#
_entry.id   AF-A0A1M3CR59-F1
#
_cell.length_a   1.000
_cell.length_b   1.000
_cell.length_c   1.000
_cell.angle_alpha   90.00
_cell.angle_beta   90.00
_cell.angle_gamma   90.00
#
_symmetry.space_group_name_H-M   'P 1'
#
loop_
_entity.id
_entity.type
_entity.pdbx_description
1 polymer ?
#
loop_
_entity_poly.entity_id
_entity_poly.type
_entity_poly.pdbx_seq_one_letter_code
_entity_poly.pdbx_strand_id
1 'polypeptide(L)'
;MKKDSKLHVLPPEPQPSWSNTLEEHPFIQWASENGKMLLYGLLALFLFLIFFYRLIGGGSSANQADFVNAERDYLTFASSKEEPASQTSSLESLNKILSAHPELHPKYDGLIAETLLVRGKAKDAQSYAMAAINRTEDENQPFYTQYAQNTLTIANERYEEALKAATTMKQEMEQKGLELQSNPEKIPFGTLLYALNLLRIGMLQQQLNLKTEELATWQEWKTIVNKSREGSTPLYLDGQLFLTLDRLLAEGNASFSTYIQTREKLLKKG
;
A
#
# COMPACT_ATOMS: atom_id res chain seq x y z
N MET A 1 -23.01 68.41 83.85
CA MET A 1 -22.67 66.97 83.74
C MET A 1 -22.11 66.73 82.35
N LYS A 2 -20.83 66.34 82.28
CA LYS A 2 -20.02 66.19 81.06
C LYS A 2 -20.41 64.92 80.28
N LYS A 3 -20.33 64.97 78.96
CA LYS A 3 -19.82 63.84 78.17
C LYS A 3 -19.29 64.33 76.82
N ASP A 4 -17.97 64.49 76.80
CA ASP A 4 -17.16 64.67 75.60
C ASP A 4 -17.07 63.32 74.87
N SER A 5 -17.61 63.23 73.65
CA SER A 5 -17.37 62.09 72.76
C SER A 5 -16.00 62.24 72.10
N LYS A 6 -15.00 61.54 72.64
CA LYS A 6 -13.72 61.31 71.94
C LYS A 6 -13.90 60.12 71.00
N LEU A 7 -13.74 60.33 69.70
CA LEU A 7 -13.57 59.25 68.72
C LEU A 7 -12.34 58.42 69.11
N HIS A 8 -12.55 57.13 69.36
CA HIS A 8 -11.47 56.17 69.49
C HIS A 8 -11.07 55.73 68.07
N VAL A 9 -9.94 56.23 67.57
CA VAL A 9 -9.30 55.65 66.38
C VAL A 9 -8.59 54.38 66.84
N LEU A 10 -9.00 53.23 66.31
CA LEU A 10 -8.28 51.97 66.49
C LEU A 10 -6.99 52.01 65.64
N PRO A 11 -5.84 51.53 66.13
CA PRO A 11 -4.66 51.35 65.29
C PRO A 11 -4.97 50.29 64.21
N PRO A 12 -4.40 50.41 62.99
CA PRO A 12 -4.57 49.36 61.98
C PRO A 12 -3.98 48.04 62.48
N GLU A 13 -4.73 46.95 62.34
CA GLU A 13 -4.21 45.60 62.60
C GLU A 13 -2.95 45.35 61.75
N PRO A 14 -1.91 44.71 62.32
CA PRO A 14 -0.75 44.31 61.54
C PRO A 14 -1.19 43.34 60.45
N GLN A 15 -1.09 43.77 59.19
CA GLN A 15 -1.36 42.92 58.04
C GLN A 15 -0.33 41.77 58.04
N PRO A 16 -0.76 40.50 57.95
CA PRO A 16 0.16 39.38 57.91
C PRO A 16 1.06 39.52 56.67
N SER A 17 2.38 39.63 56.89
CA SER A 17 3.33 39.57 55.79
C SER A 17 3.32 38.17 55.22
N TRP A 18 3.20 38.06 53.89
CA TRP A 18 3.21 36.79 53.15
C TRP A 18 4.37 35.84 53.53
N SER A 19 5.48 36.39 54.02
CA SER A 19 6.61 35.61 54.55
C SER A 19 6.23 34.71 55.73
N ASN A 20 5.48 35.24 56.69
CA ASN A 20 5.21 34.56 57.96
C ASN A 20 4.11 33.50 57.79
N THR A 21 3.15 33.74 56.91
CA THR A 21 2.10 32.77 56.56
C THR A 21 2.60 31.62 55.68
N LEU A 22 3.68 31.82 54.92
CA LEU A 22 4.36 30.75 54.18
C LEU A 22 5.22 29.88 55.11
N GLU A 23 5.98 30.48 56.02
CA GLU A 23 6.83 29.74 56.97
C GLU A 23 6.04 28.85 57.95
N GLU A 24 4.82 29.26 58.31
CA GLU A 24 3.91 28.47 59.17
C GLU A 24 3.10 27.42 58.39
N HIS A 25 3.24 27.35 57.07
CA HIS A 25 2.48 26.39 56.28
C HIS A 25 2.97 24.96 56.60
N PRO A 26 2.09 23.99 56.92
CA PRO A 26 2.48 22.65 57.36
C PRO A 26 3.42 21.93 56.38
N PHE A 27 3.27 22.21 55.09
CA PHE A 27 4.15 21.70 54.04
C PHE A 27 5.59 22.23 54.13
N ILE A 28 5.80 23.51 54.47
CA ILE A 28 7.14 24.12 54.54
C ILE A 28 7.89 23.62 55.77
N GLN A 29 7.22 23.51 56.92
CA GLN A 29 7.79 22.90 58.11
C GLN A 29 8.17 21.43 57.85
N TRP A 30 7.26 20.65 57.28
CA TRP A 30 7.51 19.25 56.90
C TRP A 30 8.65 19.09 55.89
N ALA A 31 8.71 19.95 54.88
CA ALA A 31 9.76 19.93 53.86
C ALA A 31 11.14 20.30 54.44
N SER A 32 11.19 21.20 55.43
CA SER A 32 12.44 21.54 56.11
C SER A 32 12.97 20.38 56.96
N GLU A 33 12.08 19.66 57.65
CA GLU A 33 12.43 18.50 58.48
C GLU A 33 12.80 17.27 57.65
N ASN A 34 12.16 17.08 56.49
CA ASN A 34 12.31 15.91 55.62
C ASN A 34 13.15 16.20 54.36
N GLY A 35 13.90 17.30 54.33
CA GLY A 35 14.62 17.77 53.14
C GLY A 35 15.57 16.73 52.53
N LYS A 36 16.19 15.87 53.35
CA LYS A 36 17.04 14.75 52.86
C LYS A 36 16.23 13.69 52.12
N MET A 37 15.03 13.35 52.61
CA MET A 37 14.14 12.39 51.96
C MET A 37 13.59 12.96 50.65
N LEU A 38 13.27 14.25 50.62
CA LEU A 38 12.90 14.95 49.38
C LEU A 38 14.04 14.94 48.37
N LEU A 39 15.27 15.19 48.79
CA LEU A 39 16.44 15.19 47.93
C LEU A 39 16.73 13.79 47.35
N TYR A 40 16.61 12.74 48.16
CA TYR A 40 16.72 11.36 47.66
C TYR A 40 15.57 10.98 46.73
N GLY A 41 14.34 11.43 47.02
CA GLY A 41 13.19 11.23 46.14
C GLY A 41 13.38 11.90 44.77
N LEU A 42 13.89 13.13 44.77
CA LEU A 42 14.21 13.88 43.56
C LEU A 42 15.34 13.23 42.76
N LEU A 43 16.39 12.76 43.45
CA LEU A 43 17.50 12.06 42.82
C LEU A 43 17.03 10.71 42.22
N ALA A 44 16.21 9.96 42.95
CA ALA A 44 15.64 8.71 42.47
C ALA A 44 14.72 8.94 41.26
N LEU A 45 13.89 9.98 41.29
CA LEU A 45 13.04 10.37 40.17
C LEU A 45 13.88 10.77 38.95
N PHE A 46 14.95 11.54 39.15
CA PHE A 46 15.86 11.95 38.08
C PHE A 46 16.55 10.75 37.43
N LEU A 47 17.07 9.82 38.24
CA LEU A 47 17.66 8.57 37.74
C LEU A 47 16.62 7.69 37.02
N PHE A 48 15.40 7.63 37.53
CA PHE A 48 14.29 6.91 36.91
C PHE A 48 13.92 7.51 35.56
N LEU A 49 13.87 8.84 35.44
CA LEU A 49 13.62 9.53 34.18
C LEU A 49 14.73 9.28 33.15
N ILE A 50 16.00 9.27 33.58
CA ILE A 50 17.13 8.92 32.70
C ILE A 50 17.02 7.47 32.21
N PHE A 51 16.66 6.55 33.11
CA PHE A 51 16.47 5.14 32.75
C PHE A 51 15.34 4.96 31.73
N PHE A 52 14.18 5.61 31.95
CA PHE A 52 13.06 5.58 31.00
C PHE A 52 13.39 6.25 29.67
N TYR A 53 14.08 7.40 29.68
CA TYR A 53 14.51 8.07 28.47
C TYR A 53 15.43 7.17 27.63
N ARG A 54 16.34 6.44 28.28
CA ARG A 54 17.23 5.48 27.59
C ARG A 54 16.49 4.26 27.05
N LEU A 55 15.47 3.78 27.76
CA LEU A 55 14.62 2.66 27.32
C LEU A 55 13.73 3.04 26.12
N ILE A 56 13.22 4.27 26.09
CA ILE A 56 12.31 4.74 25.03
C ILE A 56 13.08 5.31 23.83
N GLY A 57 14.21 5.98 24.06
CA GLY A 57 14.98 6.68 23.01
C GLY A 57 15.90 5.80 22.15
N GLY A 58 16.18 4.55 22.56
CA GLY A 58 17.09 3.66 21.84
C GLY A 58 16.54 3.03 20.55
N GLY A 59 15.21 3.02 20.37
CA GLY A 59 14.57 2.33 19.24
C GLY A 59 14.24 3.22 18.03
N SER A 60 13.99 4.52 18.21
CA SER A 60 13.40 5.36 17.15
C SER A 60 14.35 5.64 15.98
N SER A 61 15.65 5.84 16.25
CA SER A 61 16.65 6.10 15.21
C SER A 61 16.97 4.84 14.38
N ALA A 62 17.05 3.68 15.02
CA ALA A 62 17.29 2.41 14.32
C ALA A 62 16.08 2.06 13.43
N ASN A 63 14.87 2.23 13.95
CA ASN A 63 13.64 1.99 13.19
C ASN A 63 13.59 2.88 11.94
N GLN A 64 13.84 4.19 12.04
CA GLN A 64 13.79 5.08 10.87
C GLN A 64 14.85 4.73 9.81
N ALA A 65 16.05 4.30 10.24
CA ALA A 65 17.07 3.83 9.32
C ALA A 65 16.61 2.57 8.55
N ASP A 66 15.90 1.65 9.21
CA ASP A 66 15.38 0.43 8.58
C ASP A 66 14.34 0.73 7.50
N PHE A 67 13.44 1.70 7.70
CA PHE A 67 12.49 2.11 6.66
C PHE A 67 13.19 2.67 5.41
N VAL A 68 14.24 3.47 5.61
CA VAL A 68 15.04 4.04 4.51
C VAL A 68 15.85 2.94 3.81
N ASN A 69 16.43 2.02 4.58
CA ASN A 69 17.17 0.88 4.05
C ASN A 69 16.25 -0.05 3.26
N ALA A 70 15.02 -0.31 3.72
CA ALA A 70 14.04 -1.12 2.99
C ALA A 70 13.74 -0.53 1.61
N GLU A 71 13.54 0.78 1.52
CA GLU A 71 13.32 1.45 0.23
C GLU A 71 14.53 1.32 -0.68
N ARG A 72 15.74 1.62 -0.18
CA ARG A 72 16.98 1.50 -0.94
C ARG A 72 17.22 0.07 -1.43
N ASP A 73 17.03 -0.91 -0.55
CA ASP A 73 17.24 -2.32 -0.85
C ASP A 73 16.21 -2.81 -1.87
N TYR A 74 14.95 -2.38 -1.76
CA TYR A 74 13.94 -2.65 -2.80
C TYR A 74 14.33 -2.03 -4.14
N LEU A 75 14.73 -0.75 -4.19
CA LEU A 75 15.12 -0.08 -5.44
C LEU A 75 16.33 -0.77 -6.10
N THR A 76 17.31 -1.18 -5.31
CA THR A 76 18.49 -1.93 -5.79
C THR A 76 18.08 -3.30 -6.31
N PHE A 77 17.23 -4.01 -5.55
CA PHE A 77 16.68 -5.29 -5.97
C PHE A 77 15.87 -5.17 -7.27
N ALA A 78 15.04 -4.15 -7.44
CA ALA A 78 14.15 -3.98 -8.59
C ALA A 78 14.89 -3.47 -9.85
N SER A 79 16.02 -2.78 -9.68
CA SER A 79 16.80 -2.22 -10.79
C SER A 79 17.29 -3.28 -11.77
N SER A 80 17.03 -3.09 -13.06
CA SER A 80 17.59 -3.91 -14.15
C SER A 80 19.05 -3.60 -14.47
N LYS A 81 19.63 -2.55 -13.87
CA LYS A 81 21.01 -2.08 -14.12
C LYS A 81 22.01 -2.63 -13.11
N GLU A 82 21.54 -3.18 -12.00
CA GLU A 82 22.38 -3.71 -10.94
C GLU A 82 22.81 -5.15 -11.24
N GLU A 83 23.99 -5.52 -10.75
CA GLU A 83 24.50 -6.89 -10.89
C GLU A 83 23.60 -7.90 -10.15
N PRO A 84 23.42 -9.13 -10.66
CA PRO A 84 22.57 -10.15 -10.03
C PRO A 84 22.93 -10.47 -8.57
N ALA A 85 24.21 -10.38 -8.22
CA ALA A 85 24.67 -10.56 -6.85
C ALA A 85 24.20 -9.43 -5.92
N SER A 86 24.25 -8.18 -6.41
CA SER A 86 23.75 -7.00 -5.69
C SER A 86 22.25 -7.15 -5.42
N GLN A 87 21.47 -7.44 -6.47
CA GLN A 87 20.03 -7.66 -6.36
C GLN A 87 19.67 -8.74 -5.34
N THR A 88 20.39 -9.87 -5.36
CA THR A 88 20.16 -10.98 -4.43
C THR A 88 20.46 -10.55 -2.99
N SER A 89 21.61 -9.90 -2.76
CA SER A 89 21.97 -9.41 -1.43
C SER A 89 21.00 -8.35 -0.89
N SER A 90 20.48 -7.48 -1.76
CA SER A 90 19.46 -6.50 -1.40
C SER A 90 18.13 -7.14 -1.05
N LEU A 91 17.70 -8.19 -1.77
CA LEU A 91 16.50 -8.94 -1.40
C LEU A 91 16.65 -9.65 -0.04
N GLU A 92 17.82 -10.25 0.22
CA GLU A 92 18.11 -10.86 1.53
C GLU A 92 18.11 -9.83 2.66
N SER A 93 18.70 -8.65 2.43
CA SER A 93 18.69 -7.54 3.38
C SER A 93 17.26 -7.04 3.63
N LEU A 94 16.49 -6.82 2.56
CA LEU A 94 15.09 -6.43 2.65
C LEU A 94 14.27 -7.45 3.44
N ASN A 95 14.45 -8.75 3.21
CA ASN A 95 13.77 -9.80 3.96
C ASN A 95 14.07 -9.79 5.46
N LYS A 96 15.31 -9.46 5.85
CA LYS A 96 15.66 -9.28 7.27
C LYS A 96 14.91 -8.10 7.88
N ILE A 97 14.81 -6.99 7.13
CA ILE A 97 14.05 -5.81 7.57
C ILE A 97 12.55 -6.13 7.67
N LEU A 98 11.96 -6.80 6.68
CA LEU A 98 10.55 -7.21 6.70
C LEU A 98 10.24 -8.15 7.88
N SER A 99 11.17 -9.04 8.22
CA SER A 99 11.03 -9.93 9.37
C SER A 99 11.04 -9.16 10.71
N ALA A 100 11.78 -8.05 10.79
CA ALA A 100 11.85 -7.20 11.97
C ALA A 100 10.68 -6.19 12.04
N HIS A 101 10.15 -5.77 10.90
CA HIS A 101 9.08 -4.77 10.76
C HIS A 101 7.94 -5.33 9.88
N PRO A 102 7.09 -6.23 10.41
CA PRO A 102 6.03 -6.88 9.63
C PRO A 102 5.02 -5.92 8.98
N GLU A 103 4.87 -4.72 9.52
CA GLU A 103 4.05 -3.65 8.96
C GLU A 103 4.52 -3.16 7.58
N LEU A 104 5.72 -3.53 7.14
CA LEU A 104 6.25 -3.24 5.81
C LEU A 104 5.79 -4.23 4.74
N HIS A 105 5.32 -5.43 5.11
CA HIS A 105 4.82 -6.44 4.17
C HIS A 105 3.71 -5.92 3.22
N PRO A 106 2.71 -5.13 3.68
CA PRO A 106 1.73 -4.50 2.81
C PRO A 106 2.32 -3.73 1.63
N LYS A 107 3.46 -3.07 1.83
CA LYS A 107 4.12 -2.25 0.80
C LYS A 107 4.92 -3.11 -0.18
N TYR A 108 5.70 -4.06 0.32
CA TYR A 108 6.75 -4.70 -0.48
C TYR A 108 6.39 -6.07 -1.05
N ASP A 109 5.51 -6.85 -0.43
CA ASP A 109 5.27 -8.23 -0.91
C ASP A 109 4.78 -8.28 -2.36
N GLY A 110 3.82 -7.44 -2.73
CA GLY A 110 3.32 -7.36 -4.11
C GLY A 110 4.41 -6.91 -5.10
N LEU A 111 5.23 -5.94 -4.69
CA LEU A 111 6.32 -5.40 -5.50
C LEU A 111 7.46 -6.41 -5.70
N ILE A 112 7.80 -7.16 -4.66
CA ILE A 112 8.79 -8.24 -4.72
C ILE A 112 8.28 -9.34 -5.64
N ALA A 113 7.02 -9.77 -5.46
CA ALA A 113 6.39 -10.76 -6.29
C ALA A 113 6.41 -10.35 -7.78
N GLU A 114 5.95 -9.15 -8.10
CA GLU A 114 5.95 -8.63 -9.47
C GLU A 114 7.37 -8.63 -10.08
N THR A 115 8.35 -8.12 -9.35
CA THR A 115 9.75 -8.09 -9.80
C THR A 115 10.29 -9.49 -10.09
N LEU A 116 10.00 -10.46 -9.23
CA LEU A 116 10.41 -11.86 -9.43
C LEU A 116 9.69 -12.50 -10.61
N LEU A 117 8.41 -12.22 -10.81
CA LEU A 117 7.61 -12.71 -11.94
C LEU A 117 8.13 -12.18 -13.27
N VAL A 118 8.44 -10.88 -13.36
CA VAL A 118 9.05 -10.27 -14.56
C VAL A 118 10.39 -10.91 -14.91
N ARG A 119 11.12 -11.41 -13.90
CA ARG A 119 12.41 -12.11 -14.06
C ARG A 119 12.28 -13.62 -14.28
N GLY A 120 11.06 -14.14 -14.43
CA GLY A 120 10.80 -15.57 -14.61
C GLY A 120 11.04 -16.42 -13.36
N LYS A 121 11.18 -15.82 -12.18
CA LYS A 121 11.39 -16.50 -10.90
C LYS A 121 10.07 -16.82 -10.20
N ALA A 122 9.19 -17.55 -10.90
CA ALA A 122 7.83 -17.84 -10.43
C ALA A 122 7.78 -18.53 -9.05
N LYS A 123 8.69 -19.48 -8.80
CA LYS A 123 8.78 -20.19 -7.52
C LYS A 123 9.11 -19.26 -6.35
N ASP A 124 10.07 -18.35 -6.55
CA ASP A 124 10.48 -17.40 -5.52
C ASP A 124 9.40 -16.35 -5.28
N ALA A 125 8.64 -15.98 -6.32
CA ALA A 125 7.55 -15.02 -6.23
C ALA A 125 6.33 -15.53 -5.45
N GLN A 126 6.13 -16.85 -5.40
CA GLN A 126 4.88 -17.46 -4.97
C GLN A 126 4.51 -17.08 -3.54
N SER A 127 5.45 -17.13 -2.59
CA SER A 127 5.18 -16.81 -1.18
C SER A 127 4.77 -15.35 -1.01
N TYR A 128 5.50 -14.41 -1.61
CA TYR A 128 5.19 -12.98 -1.56
C TYR A 128 3.85 -12.67 -2.22
N ALA A 129 3.59 -13.25 -3.38
CA ALA A 129 2.34 -13.03 -4.11
C ALA A 129 1.15 -13.54 -3.32
N MET A 130 1.22 -14.76 -2.77
CA MET A 130 0.14 -15.32 -1.95
C MET A 130 -0.05 -14.53 -0.66
N ALA A 131 1.02 -14.05 -0.03
CA ALA A 131 0.90 -13.19 1.14
C ALA A 131 0.16 -11.87 0.82
N ALA A 132 0.47 -11.24 -0.31
CA ALA A 132 -0.20 -10.03 -0.76
C ALA A 132 -1.67 -10.29 -1.15
N ILE A 133 -1.94 -11.38 -1.88
CA ILE A 133 -3.30 -11.78 -2.29
C ILE A 133 -4.16 -12.06 -1.06
N ASN A 134 -3.70 -12.91 -0.14
CA ASN A 134 -4.47 -13.30 1.04
C ASN A 134 -4.74 -12.10 1.97
N ARG A 135 -3.78 -11.18 2.10
CA ARG A 135 -3.97 -9.97 2.92
C ARG A 135 -5.06 -9.06 2.37
N THR A 136 -5.19 -9.01 1.05
CA THR A 136 -6.08 -8.07 0.37
C THR A 136 -7.36 -8.76 -0.12
N GLU A 137 -7.57 -10.03 0.18
CA GLU A 137 -8.71 -10.82 -0.34
C GLU A 137 -10.06 -10.23 0.08
N ASP A 138 -10.19 -9.80 1.33
CA ASP A 138 -11.42 -9.21 1.87
C ASP A 138 -11.64 -7.74 1.44
N GLU A 139 -10.55 -7.03 1.13
CA GLU A 139 -10.58 -5.61 0.78
C GLU A 139 -10.68 -5.38 -0.74
N ASN A 140 -10.12 -6.28 -1.54
CA ASN A 140 -10.16 -6.21 -2.99
C ASN A 140 -11.49 -6.72 -3.52
N GLN A 141 -11.96 -6.08 -4.58
CA GLN A 141 -13.07 -6.64 -5.35
C GLN A 141 -12.64 -8.01 -5.93
N PRO A 142 -13.54 -9.01 -5.95
CA PRO A 142 -13.20 -10.40 -6.33
C PRO A 142 -12.40 -10.53 -7.63
N PHE A 143 -12.65 -9.65 -8.59
CA PHE A 143 -11.98 -9.64 -9.88
C PHE A 143 -10.48 -9.33 -9.81
N TYR A 144 -10.01 -8.46 -8.93
CA TYR A 144 -8.57 -8.18 -8.79
C TYR A 144 -7.83 -9.37 -8.18
N THR A 145 -8.44 -10.01 -7.18
CA THR A 145 -7.94 -11.24 -6.56
C THR A 145 -7.84 -12.37 -7.58
N GLN A 146 -8.90 -12.61 -8.36
CA GLN A 146 -8.88 -13.59 -9.46
C GLN A 146 -7.79 -13.29 -10.50
N TYR A 147 -7.62 -12.02 -10.88
CA TYR A 147 -6.60 -11.61 -11.83
C TYR A 147 -5.18 -11.90 -11.30
N ALA A 148 -4.92 -11.56 -10.03
CA ALA A 148 -3.62 -11.79 -9.38
C ALA A 148 -3.31 -13.30 -9.24
N GLN A 149 -4.27 -14.10 -8.79
CA GLN A 149 -4.13 -15.56 -8.73
C GLN A 149 -3.84 -16.15 -10.12
N ASN A 150 -4.55 -15.67 -11.14
CA ASN A 150 -4.33 -16.15 -12.50
C ASN A 150 -2.94 -15.72 -13.05
N THR A 151 -2.37 -14.60 -12.61
CA THR A 151 -0.95 -14.26 -12.91
C THR A 151 0.00 -15.36 -12.41
N LEU A 152 -0.24 -15.90 -11.21
CA LEU A 152 0.57 -17.00 -10.68
C LEU A 152 0.36 -18.30 -11.45
N THR A 153 -0.87 -18.58 -11.90
CA THR A 153 -1.14 -19.74 -12.76
C THR A 153 -0.35 -19.67 -14.06
N ILE A 154 -0.30 -18.49 -14.70
CA ILE A 154 0.50 -18.25 -15.92
C ILE A 154 1.99 -18.42 -15.63
N ALA A 155 2.48 -17.86 -14.53
CA ALA A 155 3.89 -17.93 -14.16
C ALA A 155 4.36 -19.36 -13.86
N ASN A 156 3.43 -20.23 -13.44
CA ASN A 156 3.65 -21.66 -13.26
C ASN A 156 3.37 -22.48 -14.53
N GLU A 157 3.30 -21.83 -15.69
CA GLU A 157 3.15 -22.46 -17.02
C GLU A 157 1.86 -23.29 -17.20
N ARG A 158 0.86 -23.10 -16.32
CA ARG A 158 -0.45 -23.76 -16.41
C ARG A 158 -1.38 -23.00 -17.35
N TYR A 159 -0.98 -22.89 -18.62
CA TYR A 159 -1.59 -21.96 -19.58
C TYR A 159 -3.05 -22.27 -19.91
N GLU A 160 -3.44 -23.54 -20.02
CA GLU A 160 -4.83 -23.94 -20.32
C GLU A 160 -5.78 -23.56 -19.18
N GLU A 161 -5.35 -23.80 -17.95
CA GLU A 161 -6.09 -23.40 -16.75
C GLU A 161 -6.17 -21.89 -16.62
N ALA A 162 -5.06 -21.19 -16.90
CA ALA A 162 -5.04 -19.75 -16.89
C ALA A 162 -5.99 -19.14 -17.94
N LEU A 163 -6.04 -19.74 -19.13
CA LEU A 163 -6.95 -19.31 -20.20
C LEU A 163 -8.41 -19.53 -19.80
N LYS A 164 -8.72 -20.69 -19.20
CA LYS A 164 -10.06 -20.97 -18.69
C LYS A 164 -10.46 -19.93 -17.64
N ALA A 165 -9.61 -19.69 -16.64
CA ALA A 165 -9.88 -18.71 -15.60
C ALA A 165 -10.05 -17.29 -16.15
N ALA A 166 -9.19 -16.87 -17.09
CA ALA A 166 -9.28 -15.55 -17.71
C ALA A 166 -10.59 -15.38 -18.51
N THR A 167 -10.99 -16.41 -19.25
CA THR A 167 -12.22 -16.39 -20.05
C THR A 167 -13.46 -16.35 -19.16
N THR A 168 -13.51 -17.17 -18.11
CA THR A 168 -14.58 -17.15 -17.10
C THR A 168 -14.68 -15.79 -16.45
N MET A 169 -13.55 -15.23 -15.99
CA MET A 169 -13.51 -13.90 -15.38
C MET A 169 -14.05 -12.81 -16.32
N LYS A 170 -13.74 -12.88 -17.64
CA LYS A 170 -14.28 -11.94 -18.63
C LYS A 170 -15.81 -12.02 -18.70
N GLN A 171 -16.36 -13.23 -18.80
CA GLN A 171 -17.80 -13.47 -18.85
C GLN A 171 -18.51 -12.98 -17.59
N GLU A 172 -17.92 -13.22 -16.41
CA GLU A 172 -18.43 -12.74 -15.14
C GLU A 172 -18.43 -11.20 -15.07
N MET A 173 -17.35 -10.55 -15.53
CA MET A 173 -17.29 -9.07 -15.61
C MET A 173 -18.37 -8.51 -16.55
N GLU A 174 -18.55 -9.09 -17.73
CA GLU A 174 -19.56 -8.66 -18.70
C GLU A 174 -20.98 -8.83 -18.15
N GLN A 175 -21.28 -9.99 -17.56
CA GLN A 175 -22.56 -10.24 -16.91
C GLN A 175 -22.80 -9.23 -15.80
N LYS A 176 -21.82 -9.02 -14.92
CA LYS A 176 -21.95 -8.09 -13.79
C LYS A 176 -22.11 -6.64 -14.24
N GLY A 177 -21.40 -6.26 -15.31
CA GLY A 177 -21.51 -4.94 -15.92
C GLY A 177 -22.89 -4.69 -16.53
N LEU A 178 -23.52 -5.71 -17.12
CA LEU A 178 -24.89 -5.64 -17.62
C LEU A 178 -25.93 -5.60 -16.49
N GLU A 179 -25.78 -6.45 -15.46
CA GLU A 179 -26.66 -6.48 -14.29
C GLU A 179 -26.69 -5.13 -13.56
N LEU A 180 -25.53 -4.48 -13.45
CA LEU A 180 -25.35 -3.22 -12.73
C LEU A 180 -25.35 -1.99 -13.64
N GLN A 181 -25.80 -2.10 -14.90
CA GLN A 181 -25.84 -0.95 -15.82
C GLN A 181 -26.67 0.23 -15.27
N SER A 182 -27.67 -0.05 -14.43
CA SER A 182 -28.49 1.00 -13.79
C SER A 182 -27.83 1.61 -12.55
N ASN A 183 -26.73 1.05 -12.05
CA ASN A 183 -25.96 1.51 -10.89
C ASN A 183 -24.45 1.36 -11.15
N PRO A 184 -23.86 2.12 -12.10
CA PRO A 184 -22.48 1.93 -12.53
C PRO A 184 -21.44 2.07 -11.41
N GLU A 185 -21.75 2.84 -10.37
CA GLU A 185 -20.90 3.03 -9.19
C GLU A 185 -20.69 1.76 -8.36
N LYS A 186 -21.53 0.73 -8.56
CA LYS A 186 -21.45 -0.56 -7.88
C LYS A 186 -20.66 -1.60 -8.66
N ILE A 187 -20.19 -1.27 -9.87
CA ILE A 187 -19.45 -2.20 -10.70
C ILE A 187 -18.11 -2.51 -10.01
N PRO A 188 -17.83 -3.80 -9.70
CA PRO A 188 -16.68 -4.17 -8.87
C PRO A 188 -15.37 -4.29 -9.66
N PHE A 189 -15.26 -3.64 -10.83
CA PHE A 189 -14.06 -3.65 -11.66
C PHE A 189 -13.95 -2.39 -12.50
N GLY A 190 -12.72 -2.03 -12.88
CA GLY A 190 -12.45 -0.93 -13.79
C GLY A 190 -12.18 -1.41 -15.22
N THR A 191 -12.27 -0.49 -16.18
CA THR A 191 -11.98 -0.77 -17.59
C THR A 191 -10.56 -1.23 -17.85
N LEU A 192 -9.59 -0.76 -17.05
CA LEU A 192 -8.20 -1.23 -17.14
C LEU A 192 -8.10 -2.73 -16.82
N LEU A 193 -8.76 -3.21 -15.77
CA LEU A 193 -8.74 -4.63 -15.40
C LEU A 193 -9.35 -5.49 -16.51
N TYR A 194 -10.50 -5.06 -17.04
CA TYR A 194 -11.16 -5.74 -18.16
C TYR A 194 -10.22 -5.84 -19.37
N ALA A 195 -9.60 -4.73 -19.75
CA ALA A 195 -8.71 -4.70 -20.91
C ALA A 195 -7.43 -5.53 -20.70
N LEU A 196 -6.82 -5.48 -19.52
CA LEU A 196 -5.67 -6.31 -19.18
C LEU A 196 -6.02 -7.80 -19.19
N ASN A 197 -7.24 -8.17 -18.79
CA ASN A 197 -7.72 -9.55 -18.89
C ASN A 197 -7.97 -9.97 -20.36
N LEU A 198 -8.51 -9.08 -21.20
CA LEU A 198 -8.70 -9.36 -22.62
C LEU A 198 -7.35 -9.54 -23.35
N LEU A 199 -6.37 -8.69 -23.03
CA LEU A 199 -4.98 -8.84 -23.50
C LEU A 199 -4.41 -10.19 -23.10
N ARG A 200 -4.57 -10.57 -21.82
CA ARG A 200 -4.13 -11.86 -21.27
C ARG A 200 -4.75 -13.04 -22.02
N ILE A 201 -6.05 -13.00 -22.30
CA ILE A 201 -6.74 -14.06 -23.06
C ILE A 201 -6.08 -14.24 -24.43
N GLY A 202 -5.89 -13.15 -25.19
CA GLY A 202 -5.29 -13.24 -26.52
C GLY A 202 -3.84 -13.72 -26.50
N MET A 203 -3.05 -13.29 -25.50
CA MET A 203 -1.68 -13.77 -25.31
C MET A 203 -1.62 -15.27 -24.93
N LEU A 204 -2.56 -15.75 -24.11
CA LEU A 204 -2.64 -17.17 -23.75
C LEU A 204 -3.10 -18.04 -24.92
N GLN A 205 -4.08 -17.58 -25.70
CA GLN A 205 -4.49 -18.26 -26.93
C GLN A 205 -3.34 -18.34 -27.93
N GLN A 206 -2.54 -17.27 -28.06
CA GLN A 206 -1.32 -17.29 -28.85
C GLN A 206 -0.30 -18.31 -28.33
N GLN A 207 -0.04 -18.33 -27.02
CA GLN A 207 0.88 -19.28 -26.38
C GLN A 207 0.45 -20.74 -26.61
N LEU A 208 -0.86 -20.99 -26.63
CA LEU A 208 -1.46 -22.31 -26.87
C LEU A 208 -1.73 -22.60 -28.36
N ASN A 209 -1.31 -21.72 -29.28
CA ASN A 209 -1.52 -21.83 -30.72
C ASN A 209 -3.01 -21.99 -31.14
N LEU A 210 -3.92 -21.37 -30.38
CA LEU A 210 -5.37 -21.34 -30.64
C LEU A 210 -5.72 -20.19 -31.59
N LYS A 211 -5.36 -20.35 -32.86
CA LYS A 211 -5.39 -19.26 -33.87
C LYS A 211 -6.77 -18.63 -34.07
N THR A 212 -7.82 -19.45 -34.09
CA THR A 212 -9.20 -18.98 -34.36
C THR A 212 -9.70 -18.12 -33.21
N GLU A 213 -9.47 -18.58 -31.99
CA GLU A 213 -9.84 -17.93 -30.75
C GLU A 213 -9.02 -16.65 -30.55
N GLU A 214 -7.71 -16.70 -30.81
CA GLU A 214 -6.82 -15.53 -30.80
C GLU A 214 -7.35 -14.44 -31.75
N LEU A 215 -7.70 -14.81 -32.98
CA LEU A 215 -8.24 -13.88 -33.96
C LEU A 215 -9.56 -13.26 -33.47
N ALA A 216 -10.44 -14.04 -32.85
CA ALA A 216 -11.71 -13.55 -32.31
C ALA A 216 -11.48 -12.53 -31.18
N THR A 217 -10.53 -12.79 -30.27
CA THR A 217 -10.17 -11.86 -29.20
C THR A 217 -9.60 -10.54 -29.73
N TRP A 218 -8.78 -10.57 -30.78
CA TRP A 218 -8.29 -9.35 -31.42
C TRP A 218 -9.38 -8.56 -32.16
N GLN A 219 -10.36 -9.24 -32.74
CA GLN A 219 -11.53 -8.59 -33.34
C GLN A 219 -12.43 -7.96 -32.27
N GLU A 220 -12.61 -8.62 -31.13
CA GLU A 220 -13.32 -8.08 -29.97
C GLU A 220 -12.65 -6.80 -29.48
N TRP A 221 -11.33 -6.81 -29.29
CA TRP A 221 -10.57 -5.60 -28.92
C TRP A 221 -10.83 -4.43 -29.87
N LYS A 222 -10.72 -4.67 -31.18
CA LYS A 222 -10.96 -3.64 -32.20
C LYS A 222 -12.40 -3.13 -32.20
N THR A 223 -13.35 -4.01 -31.94
CA THR A 223 -14.77 -3.65 -31.82
C THR A 223 -14.98 -2.69 -30.65
N ILE A 224 -14.36 -2.96 -29.50
CA ILE A 224 -14.41 -2.06 -28.34
C ILE A 224 -13.77 -0.72 -28.69
N VAL A 225 -12.56 -0.71 -29.29
CA VAL A 225 -11.89 0.53 -29.72
C VAL A 225 -12.76 1.37 -30.66
N ASN A 226 -13.42 0.75 -31.63
CA ASN A 226 -14.31 1.46 -32.55
C ASN A 226 -15.53 2.04 -31.82
N LYS A 227 -16.19 1.25 -30.96
CA LYS A 227 -17.27 1.73 -30.11
C LYS A 227 -16.83 2.87 -29.19
N SER A 228 -15.60 2.84 -28.67
CA SER A 228 -15.05 3.92 -27.84
C SER A 228 -14.93 5.23 -28.61
N ARG A 229 -14.53 5.17 -29.90
CA ARG A 229 -14.46 6.36 -30.78
C ARG A 229 -15.85 6.89 -31.13
N GLU A 230 -16.82 6.01 -31.28
CA GLU A 230 -18.22 6.33 -31.57
C GLU A 230 -19.01 6.81 -30.33
N GLY A 231 -18.43 6.69 -29.13
CA GLY A 231 -19.14 6.97 -27.88
C GLY A 231 -20.22 5.94 -27.53
N SER A 232 -20.12 4.73 -28.07
CA SER A 232 -21.10 3.64 -27.96
C SER A 232 -20.58 2.42 -27.17
N THR A 233 -19.53 2.60 -26.37
CA THR A 233 -19.05 1.54 -25.47
C THR A 233 -20.09 1.16 -24.44
N PRO A 234 -20.12 -0.12 -23.98
CA PRO A 234 -20.91 -0.50 -22.82
C PRO A 234 -20.62 0.40 -21.63
N LEU A 235 -21.64 0.74 -20.84
CA LEU A 235 -21.52 1.69 -19.72
C LEU A 235 -20.51 1.25 -18.65
N TYR A 236 -20.27 -0.05 -18.52
CA TYR A 236 -19.26 -0.61 -17.62
C TYR A 236 -17.82 -0.45 -18.15
N LEU A 237 -17.64 0.12 -19.35
CA LEU A 237 -16.35 0.44 -19.95
C LEU A 237 -16.24 1.94 -20.23
N ASP A 238 -15.22 2.56 -19.65
CA ASP A 238 -14.75 3.88 -20.04
C ASP A 238 -14.00 3.79 -21.38
N GLY A 239 -14.68 4.20 -22.45
CA GLY A 239 -14.09 4.21 -23.79
C GLY A 239 -12.83 5.07 -23.91
N GLN A 240 -12.72 6.18 -23.17
CA GLN A 240 -11.51 7.01 -23.20
C GLN A 240 -10.33 6.26 -22.57
N LEU A 241 -10.54 5.61 -21.43
CA LEU A 241 -9.50 4.80 -20.82
C LEU A 241 -9.03 3.69 -21.77
N PHE A 242 -9.97 3.02 -22.45
CA PHE A 242 -9.63 1.98 -23.44
C PHE A 242 -8.80 2.53 -24.62
N LEU A 243 -9.10 3.74 -25.09
CA LEU A 243 -8.30 4.41 -26.14
C LEU A 243 -6.89 4.78 -25.68
N THR A 244 -6.71 5.11 -24.40
CA THR A 244 -5.39 5.44 -23.85
C THR A 244 -4.47 4.22 -23.71
N LEU A 245 -5.01 3.00 -23.69
CA LEU A 245 -4.21 1.77 -23.57
C LEU A 245 -3.20 1.61 -24.70
N ASP A 246 -3.53 2.03 -25.92
CA ASP A 246 -2.60 1.96 -27.06
C ASP A 246 -1.33 2.78 -26.80
N ARG A 247 -1.45 3.90 -26.07
CA ARG A 247 -0.31 4.74 -25.67
C ARG A 247 0.45 4.14 -24.49
N LEU A 248 -0.27 3.57 -23.51
CA LEU A 248 0.35 2.94 -22.34
C LEU A 248 1.20 1.73 -22.71
N LEU A 249 0.81 1.00 -23.76
CA LEU A 249 1.50 -0.18 -24.26
C LEU A 249 2.45 0.13 -25.44
N ALA A 250 2.65 1.41 -25.77
CA ALA A 250 3.56 1.79 -26.84
C ALA A 250 5.01 1.85 -26.33
N GLU A 251 5.94 1.29 -27.11
CA GLU A 251 7.38 1.37 -26.84
C GLU A 251 8.12 1.79 -28.11
N GLY A 252 8.74 2.97 -28.08
CA GLY A 252 9.37 3.58 -29.25
C GLY A 252 8.36 3.76 -30.40
N ASN A 253 8.60 3.08 -31.52
CA ASN A 253 7.72 3.11 -32.70
C ASN A 253 6.70 1.95 -32.72
N ALA A 254 6.75 1.04 -31.75
CA ALA A 254 5.80 -0.08 -31.66
C ALA A 254 4.56 0.37 -30.87
N SER A 255 3.38 0.17 -31.45
CA SER A 255 2.10 0.35 -30.76
C SER A 255 1.34 -0.96 -30.66
N PHE A 256 0.47 -1.07 -29.66
CA PHE A 256 -0.36 -2.24 -29.48
C PHE A 256 -1.33 -2.47 -30.65
N SER A 257 -1.84 -1.39 -31.24
CA SER A 257 -2.64 -1.45 -32.46
C SER A 257 -1.85 -2.04 -33.64
N THR A 258 -0.57 -1.70 -33.79
CA THR A 258 0.30 -2.25 -34.84
C THR A 258 0.57 -3.74 -34.59
N TYR A 259 0.74 -4.12 -33.33
CA TYR A 259 0.87 -5.53 -32.92
C TYR A 259 -0.36 -6.34 -33.33
N ILE A 260 -1.58 -5.90 -32.95
CA ILE A 260 -2.83 -6.58 -33.31
C ILE A 260 -2.97 -6.73 -34.83
N GLN A 261 -2.72 -5.66 -35.60
CA GLN A 261 -2.82 -5.71 -37.06
C GLN A 261 -1.85 -6.73 -37.68
N THR A 262 -0.65 -6.85 -37.11
CA THR A 262 0.36 -7.80 -37.56
C THR A 262 -0.07 -9.23 -37.25
N ARG A 263 -0.57 -9.48 -36.03
CA ARG A 263 -1.11 -10.78 -35.63
C ARG A 263 -2.29 -11.21 -36.50
N GLU A 264 -3.28 -10.35 -36.72
CA GLU A 264 -4.42 -10.67 -37.60
C GLU A 264 -3.99 -11.08 -39.01
N LYS A 265 -2.97 -10.43 -39.59
CA LYS A 265 -2.44 -10.79 -40.92
C LYS A 265 -1.79 -12.17 -40.92
N LEU A 266 -1.11 -12.55 -39.84
CA LEU A 266 -0.49 -13.87 -39.70
C LEU A 266 -1.55 -14.96 -39.52
N LEU A 267 -2.56 -14.72 -38.67
CA LEU A 267 -3.64 -15.67 -38.35
C LEU A 267 -4.57 -15.93 -39.54
N LYS A 268 -4.72 -14.97 -40.45
CA LYS A 268 -5.56 -15.13 -41.66
C LYS A 268 -4.84 -15.84 -42.81
N LYS A 269 -3.51 -15.98 -42.73
CA LYS A 269 -2.67 -16.52 -43.81
C LYS A 269 -2.36 -18.01 -43.70
N GLY A 270 -2.61 -18.64 -42.55
CA GLY A 270 -2.35 -20.07 -42.37
C GLY A 270 -3.08 -20.64 -41.18
#